data_AF-A0A316M3Q9-F1
#
_entry.id   AF-A0A316M3Q9-F1
#
_cell.length_a   1.000
_cell.length_b   1.000
_cell.length_c   1.000
_cell.angle_alpha   90.00
_cell.angle_beta   90.00
_cell.angle_gamma   90.00
#
_symmetry.space_group_name_H-M   'P 1'
#
loop_
_entity.id
_entity.type
_entity.pdbx_description
1 polymer ?
#
loop_
_entity_poly.entity_id
_entity_poly.type
_entity_poly.pdbx_seq_one_letter_code
_entity_poly.pdbx_strand_id
1 'polypeptide(L)'
;MLTFVALFFPSVFAVFIFERISKKRLDAHNFFCLFAVNTLAINLVCIAVKRFLLGTAFLPLTSGWDMTPGTMLNYLIIALPSAVCIAFLEVVFSHNVSVTVEEIPDEAKK
;
A
#
# COMPACT_ATOMS: atom_id res chain seq x y z
N MET A 1 12.69 -5.48 15.87
CA MET A 1 11.69 -4.38 15.96
C MET A 1 11.78 -3.40 14.79
N LEU A 2 12.96 -2.91 14.43
CA LEU A 2 13.12 -1.92 13.35
C LEU A 2 12.56 -2.37 11.99
N THR A 3 12.84 -3.62 11.60
CA THR A 3 12.30 -4.23 10.37
C THR A 3 10.77 -4.23 10.35
N PHE A 4 10.13 -4.52 11.48
CA PHE A 4 8.67 -4.53 11.60
C PHE A 4 8.09 -3.11 11.46
N VAL A 5 8.68 -2.13 12.14
CA VAL A 5 8.26 -0.72 12.02
C VAL A 5 8.40 -0.27 10.57
N ALA A 6 9.52 -0.56 9.92
CA ALA A 6 9.76 -0.13 8.54
C ALA A 6 8.77 -0.73 7.54
N LEU A 7 8.43 -2.01 7.69
CA LEU A 7 7.55 -2.71 6.73
C LEU A 7 6.07 -2.35 6.89
N PHE A 8 5.61 -2.09 8.12
CA PHE A 8 4.19 -1.90 8.39
C PHE A 8 3.79 -0.42 8.56
N PHE A 9 4.71 0.44 9.02
CA PHE A 9 4.41 1.86 9.22
C PHE A 9 3.94 2.58 7.93
N PRO A 10 4.59 2.39 6.76
CA PRO A 10 4.14 3.02 5.52
C PRO A 10 2.73 2.56 5.11
N SER A 11 2.38 1.31 5.38
CA SER A 11 1.05 0.76 5.07
C SER A 11 -0.03 1.33 5.98
N VAL A 12 0.24 1.43 7.29
CA VAL A 12 -0.67 2.12 8.22
C VAL A 12 -0.85 3.59 7.81
N PHE A 13 0.25 4.23 7.41
CA PHE A 13 0.24 5.62 6.95
C PHE A 13 -0.60 5.81 5.67
N ALA A 14 -0.50 4.89 4.70
CA ALA A 14 -1.32 4.89 3.49
C ALA A 14 -2.82 4.80 3.82
N VAL A 15 -3.21 3.87 4.70
CA VAL A 15 -4.61 3.71 5.13
C VAL A 15 -5.12 4.95 5.85
N PHE A 16 -4.29 5.57 6.70
CA PHE A 16 -4.66 6.81 7.38
C PHE A 16 -4.85 7.99 6.40
N ILE A 17 -4.01 8.10 5.37
CA ILE A 17 -4.17 9.08 4.30
C ILE A 17 -5.47 8.83 3.55
N PHE A 18 -5.76 7.58 3.19
CA PHE A 18 -7.00 7.20 2.53
C PHE A 18 -8.23 7.63 3.34
N GLU A 19 -8.30 7.29 4.63
CA GLU A 19 -9.41 7.72 5.50
C GLU A 19 -9.55 9.25 5.57
N ARG A 20 -8.42 9.97 5.64
CA ARG A 20 -8.41 11.44 5.69
C ARG A 20 -8.92 12.07 4.40
N ILE A 21 -8.51 11.55 3.25
CA ILE A 21 -8.92 12.09 1.94
C ILE A 21 -10.38 11.71 1.63
N SER A 22 -10.75 10.44 1.85
CA SER A 22 -12.11 9.94 1.59
C SER A 22 -13.14 10.42 2.61
N LYS A 23 -12.73 11.00 3.74
CA LYS A 23 -13.59 11.43 4.86
C LYS A 23 -14.54 10.31 5.37
N LYS A 24 -14.16 9.05 5.17
CA LYS A 24 -14.91 7.86 5.56
C LYS A 24 -14.06 7.04 6.52
N ARG A 25 -14.69 6.50 7.57
CA ARG A 25 -14.07 5.45 8.38
C ARG A 25 -14.22 4.12 7.66
N LEU A 26 -13.14 3.34 7.63
CA LEU A 26 -13.17 1.99 7.11
C LEU A 26 -13.76 1.03 8.15
N ASP A 27 -14.60 0.11 7.71
CA ASP A 27 -14.94 -1.07 8.51
C ASP A 27 -13.71 -1.94 8.72
N ALA A 28 -13.68 -2.70 9.82
CA ALA A 28 -12.51 -3.51 10.20
C ALA A 28 -12.04 -4.44 9.06
N HIS A 29 -12.97 -5.06 8.32
CA HIS A 29 -12.64 -5.90 7.18
C HIS A 29 -11.94 -5.13 6.06
N ASN A 30 -12.50 -3.98 5.67
CA ASN A 30 -11.93 -3.14 4.61
C ASN A 30 -10.58 -2.54 5.03
N PHE A 31 -10.43 -2.19 6.32
CA PHE A 31 -9.17 -1.75 6.89
C PHE A 31 -8.09 -2.83 6.74
N PHE A 32 -8.36 -4.08 7.15
CA PHE A 32 -7.39 -5.17 7.02
C PHE A 32 -7.05 -5.49 5.56
N CYS A 33 -8.04 -5.49 4.67
CA CYS A 33 -7.82 -5.70 3.24
C CYS A 33 -6.95 -4.60 2.63
N LEU A 34 -7.28 -3.31 2.84
CA LEU A 34 -6.45 -2.21 2.36
C LEU A 34 -5.05 -2.25 2.95
N PHE A 35 -4.94 -2.52 4.25
CA PHE A 35 -3.65 -2.61 4.92
C PHE A 35 -2.76 -3.71 4.32
N ALA A 36 -3.31 -4.90 4.06
CA ALA A 36 -2.58 -6.01 3.47
C ALA A 36 -2.15 -5.70 2.02
N VAL A 37 -3.07 -5.17 1.21
CA VAL A 37 -2.80 -4.80 -0.18
C VAL A 37 -1.74 -3.69 -0.26
N ASN A 38 -1.87 -2.65 0.57
CA ASN A 38 -0.90 -1.56 0.63
C ASN A 38 0.48 -2.04 1.10
N THR A 39 0.53 -2.94 2.08
CA THR A 39 1.79 -3.55 2.52
C THR A 39 2.47 -4.33 1.39
N LEU A 40 1.72 -5.13 0.63
CA LEU A 40 2.26 -5.87 -0.50
C LEU A 40 2.72 -4.92 -1.63
N ALA A 41 1.89 -3.94 -1.99
CA ALA A 41 2.17 -2.99 -3.06
C ALA A 41 3.41 -2.13 -2.77
N ILE A 42 3.50 -1.55 -1.57
CA ILE A 42 4.65 -0.74 -1.15
C ILE A 42 5.94 -1.58 -1.17
N ASN A 43 5.88 -2.83 -0.69
CA ASN A 43 7.03 -3.72 -0.72
C ASN A 43 7.47 -4.07 -2.15
N LEU A 44 6.51 -4.33 -3.06
CA LEU A 44 6.82 -4.57 -4.47
C LEU A 44 7.47 -3.36 -5.13
N VAL A 45 6.97 -2.14 -4.88
CA VAL A 45 7.56 -0.91 -5.39
C VAL A 45 8.98 -0.75 -4.85
N CYS A 46 9.21 -0.95 -3.56
CA CYS A 46 10.53 -0.84 -2.96
C CYS A 46 11.52 -1.85 -3.57
N ILE A 47 11.09 -3.09 -3.83
CA ILE A 47 11.91 -4.11 -4.52
C ILE A 47 12.20 -3.68 -5.96
N ALA A 48 11.21 -3.19 -6.69
CA ALA A 48 11.37 -2.75 -8.07
C ALA A 48 12.33 -1.56 -8.20
N VAL A 49 12.18 -0.55 -7.34
CA VAL A 49 13.06 0.63 -7.29
C VAL A 49 14.49 0.23 -6.91
N LYS A 50 14.65 -0.64 -5.91
CA LYS A 50 15.96 -1.18 -5.52
C LYS A 50 16.62 -1.90 -6.70
N ARG A 51 15.87 -2.71 -7.45
CA ARG A 51 16.38 -3.41 -8.64
C ARG A 51 16.78 -2.44 -9.74
N PHE A 52 15.95 -1.43 -10.02
CA PHE A 52 16.20 -0.45 -11.07
C PHE A 52 17.41 0.43 -10.78
N LEU A 53 17.55 0.91 -9.54
CA LEU A 53 18.62 1.85 -9.17
C LEU A 53 19.96 1.17 -8.84
N LEU A 54 19.93 -0.02 -8.23
CA LEU A 54 21.15 -0.66 -7.72
C LEU A 54 21.63 -1.84 -8.57
N GLY A 55 20.87 -2.28 -9.57
CA GLY A 55 21.24 -3.41 -10.44
C GLY A 55 21.43 -4.74 -9.71
N THR A 56 21.08 -4.82 -8.42
CA THR A 56 21.33 -5.99 -7.58
C THR A 56 20.29 -7.09 -7.84
N ALA A 57 20.74 -8.35 -7.85
CA ALA A 57 19.89 -9.54 -7.89
C ALA A 57 18.86 -9.55 -6.75
N PHE A 58 17.83 -10.38 -6.90
CA PHE A 58 16.65 -10.60 -6.03
C PHE A 58 17.01 -10.95 -4.56
N LEU A 59 17.74 -10.08 -3.86
CA LEU A 59 17.92 -10.16 -2.42
C LEU A 59 16.63 -9.64 -1.81
N PRO A 60 15.81 -10.53 -1.21
CA PRO A 60 14.65 -10.05 -0.48
C PRO A 60 15.14 -9.07 0.58
N LEU A 61 14.35 -8.04 0.88
CA LEU A 61 14.64 -7.10 1.98
C LEU A 61 14.84 -7.81 3.34
N THR A 62 14.56 -9.11 3.39
CA THR A 62 14.66 -10.04 4.51
C THR A 62 15.96 -10.85 4.56
N SER A 63 16.98 -10.59 3.72
CA SER A 63 18.25 -11.35 3.75
C SER A 63 19.04 -11.23 5.07
N GLY A 64 18.54 -10.44 6.02
CA GLY A 64 18.70 -10.64 7.45
C GLY A 64 17.45 -10.08 8.12
N TRP A 65 16.92 -10.76 9.14
CA TRP A 65 15.78 -10.24 9.91
C TRP A 65 16.09 -8.91 10.62
N ASP A 66 17.36 -8.50 10.63
CA ASP A 66 17.84 -7.19 11.07
C ASP A 66 18.23 -6.31 9.90
N MET A 67 17.32 -5.41 9.52
CA MET A 67 17.69 -4.24 8.73
C MET A 67 18.64 -3.36 9.54
N THR A 68 19.78 -2.99 8.96
CA THR A 68 20.60 -1.92 9.53
C THR A 68 19.83 -0.58 9.47
N PRO A 69 20.10 0.39 10.36
CA PRO A 69 19.45 1.70 10.32
C PRO A 69 19.56 2.40 8.97
N GLY A 70 20.70 2.27 8.27
CA GLY A 70 20.89 2.84 6.94
C GLY A 70 20.02 2.19 5.87
N THR A 71 19.87 0.86 5.91
CA THR A 71 18.96 0.12 5.01
C THR A 71 17.51 0.48 5.26
N MET A 72 17.13 0.68 6.54
CA MET A 72 15.80 1.13 6.92
C MET A 72 15.47 2.51 6.37
N LEU A 73 16.40 3.46 6.50
CA LEU A 73 16.19 4.82 6.02
C LEU A 73 16.02 4.86 4.49
N ASN A 74 16.85 4.10 3.76
CA ASN A 74 16.73 3.96 2.30
C ASN A 74 15.39 3.34 1.90
N TYR A 75 14.90 2.34 2.64
CA TYR A 75 13.58 1.78 2.42
C TYR A 75 12.48 2.82 2.65
N LEU A 76 12.51 3.55 3.76
CA LEU A 76 11.50 4.56 4.10
C LEU A 76 11.44 5.72 3.11
N ILE A 77 12.59 6.15 2.57
CA ILE A 77 12.67 7.18 1.52
C ILE A 77 11.86 6.79 0.28
N ILE A 78 11.75 5.50 -0.03
CA ILE A 78 10.98 5.00 -1.17
C ILE A 78 9.55 4.65 -0.75
N ALA A 79 9.40 4.00 0.41
CA ALA A 79 8.14 3.47 0.89
C ALA A 79 7.13 4.57 1.23
N LEU A 80 7.57 5.68 1.83
CA LEU A 80 6.67 6.78 2.20
C LEU A 80 6.06 7.51 0.99
N PRO A 81 6.84 7.95 -0.02
CA PRO A 81 6.27 8.48 -1.25
C PRO A 81 5.36 7.47 -1.96
N SER A 82 5.75 6.19 -1.98
CA SER A 82 4.93 5.12 -2.58
C SER A 82 3.60 4.98 -1.86
N ALA A 83 3.59 5.02 -0.52
CA ALA A 83 2.38 4.98 0.30
C ALA A 83 1.43 6.15 -0.02
N VAL A 84 1.96 7.36 -0.21
CA VAL A 84 1.16 8.55 -0.60
C VAL A 84 0.57 8.37 -1.99
N CYS A 85 1.37 7.92 -2.96
CA CYS A 85 0.90 7.69 -4.33
C CYS A 85 -0.19 6.61 -4.38
N ILE A 86 0.02 5.50 -3.66
CA ILE A 86 -0.96 4.41 -3.60
C ILE A 86 -2.25 4.90 -2.95
N ALA A 87 -2.20 5.57 -1.80
CA ALA A 87 -3.39 6.11 -1.15
C ALA A 87 -4.16 7.08 -2.05
N PHE A 88 -3.46 7.92 -2.83
CA PHE A 88 -4.10 8.82 -3.79
C PHE A 88 -4.77 8.06 -4.95
N LEU A 89 -4.09 7.05 -5.51
CA LEU A 89 -4.67 6.19 -6.55
C LEU A 89 -5.90 5.46 -6.02
N GLU A 90 -5.83 4.89 -4.81
CA GLU A 90 -6.95 4.21 -4.16
C GLU A 90 -8.17 5.14 -4.00
N VAL A 91 -7.96 6.40 -3.62
CA VAL A 91 -9.04 7.40 -3.54
C VAL A 91 -9.65 7.66 -4.92
N VAL A 92 -8.81 7.92 -5.93
CA VAL A 92 -9.27 8.22 -7.29
C VAL A 92 -10.05 7.03 -7.88
N PHE A 93 -9.52 5.81 -7.72
CA PHE A 93 -10.20 4.60 -8.17
C PHE A 93 -11.46 4.34 -7.35
N SER A 94 -11.48 4.54 -6.04
CA SER A 94 -12.70 4.37 -5.24
C SER A 94 -13.82 5.33 -5.67
N HIS A 95 -13.48 6.55 -6.11
CA HIS A 95 -14.45 7.49 -6.68
C HIS A 95 -14.94 7.07 -8.08
N ASN A 96 -14.07 6.45 -8.89
CA ASN A 96 -14.42 6.02 -10.25
C ASN A 96 -15.11 4.64 -10.31
N VAL A 97 -14.83 3.75 -9.34
CA VAL A 97 -15.43 2.41 -9.26
C VAL A 97 -16.90 2.49 -8.86
N SER A 98 -17.35 3.54 -8.16
CA SER A 98 -18.78 3.76 -7.93
C SER A 98 -19.57 4.13 -9.19
N VAL A 99 -18.90 4.34 -10.33
CA VAL A 99 -19.54 4.68 -11.62
C VAL A 99 -19.67 3.46 -12.54
N THR A 100 -19.05 2.32 -12.21
CA THR A 100 -18.99 1.13 -13.08
C THR A 100 -19.70 -0.10 -12.53
N VAL A 101 -20.29 -0.05 -11.34
CA VAL A 101 -21.31 -1.02 -10.93
C VAL A 101 -22.61 -0.58 -11.60
N GLU A 102 -22.77 -0.98 -12.86
CA GLU A 102 -24.03 -0.90 -13.60
C GLU A 102 -25.18 -1.33 -12.67
N GLU A 103 -26.19 -0.49 -12.60
CA GLU A 103 -27.53 -0.86 -12.15
C GLU A 103 -27.91 -2.16 -12.88
N ILE A 104 -27.94 -3.28 -12.17
CA ILE A 104 -28.58 -4.49 -12.70
C ILE A 104 -30.08 -4.15 -12.68
N PRO A 105 -30.75 -3.96 -13.84
CA PRO A 105 -32.18 -3.73 -13.84
C PRO A 105 -32.89 -4.94 -13.21
N ASP A 106 -33.83 -4.64 -12.32
CA ASP A 106 -34.59 -5.55 -11.45
C ASP A 106 -35.55 -6.52 -12.22
N GLU A 107 -35.23 -6.94 -13.44
CA GLU A 107 -36.09 -7.80 -14.28
C GLU A 107 -35.65 -9.27 -14.33
N ALA A 108 -35.08 -9.80 -13.25
CA ALA A 108 -34.83 -11.25 -13.11
C ALA A 108 -35.54 -11.89 -11.90
N LYS A 109 -36.69 -11.31 -11.50
CA LYS A 109 -37.66 -11.98 -10.63
C LYS A 109 -39.01 -12.11 -11.35
N LYS A 110 -39.11 -13.09 -12.23
CA LYS A 110 -40.38 -13.71 -12.60
C LYS A 110 -40.23 -15.22 -12.58
#